data_AF-A0A1I8MBK4-F1
#
_entry.id   AF-A0A1I8MBK4-F1
#
_cell.length_a   1.000
_cell.length_b   1.000
_cell.length_c   1.000
_cell.angle_alpha   90.00
_cell.angle_beta   90.00
_cell.angle_gamma   90.00
#
_symmetry.space_group_name_H-M   'P 1'
#
loop_
_entity.id
_entity.type
_entity.pdbx_description
1 polymer ?
#
loop_
_entity_poly.entity_id
_entity_poly.type
_entity_poly.pdbx_seq_one_letter_code
_entity_poly.pdbx_strand_id
1 'polypeptide(L)'
;MAVSKYFLAVLFVGVALAEPQWYNSRDGRRYLIDAEQKYNWLSAQQACSRRNLQLVEIKSAAKNEALVETLSSIFKRPINLWLGANDEFNPTQDPRRPFYWSSSGKRMDFTNWSEGSPANTNSNEHCVHICAKSQNYEWSDLACTEQIGLICEEQPQYNTHRQSLQEKGQKVVDITRKLFGSQQHEQKKSMEKLTRLIGQVVKKNNEIERYLEKIESNMAQSNDRTVELRNKELRSYVEAALKTVRELDQEMQDVAQQMYTKFSKDFNDVQKTIEYIMGNKNEQQDAAWK
;
A
#
# COMPACT_ATOMS: atom_id res chain seq x y z
N MET A 1 35.83 35.70 -47.08
CA MET A 1 36.02 34.24 -47.06
C MET A 1 34.86 33.63 -46.29
N ALA A 2 34.03 32.85 -46.98
CA ALA A 2 32.77 32.33 -46.46
C ALA A 2 33.02 31.17 -45.46
N VAL A 3 32.42 31.25 -44.28
CA VAL A 3 32.38 30.12 -43.35
C VAL A 3 31.10 29.33 -43.64
N SER A 4 31.28 28.18 -44.30
CA SER A 4 30.20 27.25 -44.64
C SER A 4 29.58 26.69 -43.36
N LYS A 5 28.30 26.99 -43.11
CA LYS A 5 27.51 26.37 -42.06
C LYS A 5 26.92 25.07 -42.60
N TYR A 6 27.57 23.94 -42.34
CA TYR A 6 26.97 22.63 -42.56
C TYR A 6 25.99 22.34 -41.42
N PHE A 7 24.68 22.45 -41.70
CA PHE A 7 23.65 21.90 -40.82
C PHE A 7 23.57 20.38 -41.06
N LEU A 8 23.98 19.60 -40.06
CA LEU A 8 23.70 18.17 -39.99
C LEU A 8 22.20 17.98 -39.76
N ALA A 9 21.46 17.70 -40.84
CA ALA A 9 20.09 17.21 -40.73
C ALA A 9 20.14 15.74 -40.32
N VAL A 10 20.01 15.47 -39.02
CA VAL A 10 19.78 14.11 -38.52
C VAL A 10 18.33 13.76 -38.87
N LEU A 11 18.14 13.03 -39.96
CA LEU A 11 16.89 12.34 -40.23
C LEU A 11 16.71 11.29 -39.13
N PHE A 12 15.93 11.62 -38.10
CA PHE A 12 15.25 10.62 -37.30
C PHE A 12 14.28 9.90 -38.24
N VAL A 13 14.78 8.88 -38.94
CA VAL A 13 13.91 7.82 -39.44
C VAL A 13 13.41 7.14 -38.17
N GLY A 14 12.29 7.65 -37.65
CA GLY A 14 11.57 7.00 -36.58
C GLY A 14 11.24 5.60 -37.08
N VAL A 15 11.93 4.60 -36.52
CA VAL A 15 11.45 3.23 -36.60
C VAL A 15 10.13 3.28 -35.87
N ALA A 16 9.02 3.34 -36.62
CA ALA A 16 7.69 3.15 -36.09
C ALA A 16 7.62 1.69 -35.62
N LEU A 17 8.12 1.43 -34.42
CA LEU A 17 7.78 0.20 -33.70
C LEU A 17 6.30 0.36 -33.39
N ALA A 18 5.46 -0.44 -34.05
CA ALA A 18 4.04 -0.45 -33.78
C ALA A 18 3.83 -0.76 -32.30
N GLU A 19 3.39 0.23 -31.54
CA GLU A 19 3.16 0.05 -30.11
C GLU A 19 1.79 -0.62 -29.91
N PRO A 20 1.70 -1.60 -28.99
CA PRO A 20 0.41 -2.22 -28.66
C PRO A 20 -0.57 -1.16 -28.15
N GLN A 21 -1.83 -1.24 -28.59
CA GLN A 21 -2.83 -0.21 -28.34
C GLN A 21 -3.86 -0.67 -27.30
N TRP A 22 -4.37 0.29 -26.52
CA TRP A 22 -5.41 0.05 -25.52
C TRP A 22 -6.80 0.21 -26.13
N TYR A 23 -7.69 -0.72 -25.82
CA TYR A 23 -9.07 -0.72 -26.26
C TYR A 23 -10.01 -0.91 -25.08
N ASN A 24 -11.10 -0.13 -25.06
CA ASN A 24 -12.14 -0.23 -24.04
C ASN A 24 -13.29 -1.05 -24.60
N SER A 25 -13.70 -2.06 -23.84
CA SER A 25 -14.88 -2.88 -24.11
C SER A 25 -16.12 -2.25 -23.47
N ARG A 26 -17.31 -2.56 -24.02
CA ARG A 26 -18.59 -1.99 -23.55
C ARG A 26 -18.94 -2.37 -22.10
N ASP A 27 -18.41 -3.49 -21.63
CA ASP A 27 -18.55 -3.99 -20.26
C ASP A 27 -17.58 -3.32 -19.27
N GLY A 28 -16.86 -2.27 -19.69
CA GLY A 28 -15.92 -1.52 -18.87
C GLY A 28 -14.53 -2.16 -18.75
N ARG A 29 -14.27 -3.30 -19.40
CA ARG A 29 -12.94 -3.92 -19.42
C ARG A 29 -12.00 -3.21 -20.39
N ARG A 30 -10.70 -3.32 -20.13
CA ARG A 30 -9.64 -2.76 -20.96
C ARG A 30 -8.72 -3.86 -21.44
N TYR A 31 -8.41 -3.85 -22.73
CA TYR A 31 -7.53 -4.81 -23.37
C TYR A 31 -6.36 -4.08 -24.02
N LEU A 32 -5.16 -4.61 -23.85
CA LEU A 32 -4.00 -4.21 -24.63
C LEU A 32 -3.83 -5.25 -25.75
N ILE A 33 -3.98 -4.82 -27.01
CA ILE A 33 -3.93 -5.71 -28.17
C ILE A 33 -2.71 -5.37 -29.02
N ASP A 34 -1.89 -6.38 -29.29
CA ASP A 34 -0.73 -6.30 -30.17
C ASP A 34 -0.95 -7.25 -31.35
N ALA A 35 -1.46 -6.72 -32.46
CA ALA A 35 -1.73 -7.51 -33.65
C ALA A 35 -0.53 -7.58 -34.60
N GLU A 36 0.37 -6.60 -34.53
CA GLU A 36 1.46 -6.42 -35.48
C GLU A 36 2.69 -7.21 -35.07
N GLN A 37 3.12 -7.09 -33.80
CA GLN A 37 4.24 -7.86 -33.29
C GLN A 37 3.81 -9.33 -33.09
N LYS A 38 4.72 -10.23 -33.45
CA LYS A 38 4.47 -11.68 -33.42
C LYS A 38 5.22 -12.33 -32.27
N TYR A 39 4.51 -13.19 -31.56
CA TYR A 39 4.96 -13.86 -30.35
C TYR A 39 4.57 -15.34 -30.42
N ASN A 40 5.43 -16.23 -29.91
CA ASN A 40 4.96 -17.53 -29.48
C ASN A 40 4.17 -17.38 -28.18
N TRP A 41 3.41 -18.40 -27.79
CA TRP A 41 2.49 -18.29 -26.67
C TRP A 41 3.20 -17.92 -25.36
N LEU A 42 4.38 -18.52 -25.11
CA LEU A 42 5.17 -18.22 -23.91
C LEU A 42 5.71 -16.77 -23.92
N SER A 43 6.21 -16.29 -25.06
CA SER A 43 6.70 -14.91 -25.17
C SER A 43 5.56 -13.89 -25.12
N ALA A 44 4.36 -14.24 -25.59
CA ALA A 44 3.16 -13.44 -25.43
C ALA A 44 2.76 -13.32 -23.95
N GLN A 45 2.79 -14.43 -23.21
CA GLN A 45 2.56 -14.42 -21.76
C GLN A 45 3.57 -13.52 -21.04
N GLN A 46 4.86 -13.62 -21.38
CA GLN A 46 5.90 -12.76 -20.83
C GLN A 46 5.71 -11.28 -21.20
N ALA A 47 5.27 -10.99 -22.43
CA ALA A 47 5.03 -9.63 -22.92
C ALA A 47 3.90 -8.93 -22.13
N CYS A 48 2.81 -9.64 -21.82
CA CYS A 48 1.76 -9.15 -20.93
C CYS A 48 2.28 -8.98 -19.49
N SER A 49 2.96 -9.99 -18.94
CA SER A 49 3.47 -9.97 -17.57
C SER A 49 4.44 -8.82 -17.29
N ARG A 50 5.35 -8.50 -18.24
CA ARG A 50 6.27 -7.35 -18.13
C ARG A 50 5.56 -6.00 -18.01
N ARG A 51 4.29 -5.93 -18.40
CA ARG A 51 3.43 -4.75 -18.32
C ARG A 51 2.46 -4.81 -17.13
N ASN A 52 2.66 -5.75 -16.20
CA ASN A 52 1.73 -6.05 -15.10
C ASN A 52 0.33 -6.46 -15.58
N LEU A 53 0.25 -7.06 -16.77
CA LEU A 53 -0.97 -7.61 -17.37
C LEU A 53 -0.89 -9.14 -17.41
N GLN A 54 -1.93 -9.79 -17.90
CA GLN A 54 -1.95 -11.22 -18.22
C GLN A 54 -2.50 -11.42 -19.62
N LEU A 55 -2.21 -12.56 -20.27
CA LEU A 55 -2.98 -12.97 -21.43
C LEU A 55 -4.45 -13.12 -21.03
N VAL A 56 -5.36 -12.72 -21.90
CA VAL A 56 -6.79 -12.67 -21.58
C VAL A 56 -7.37 -14.04 -21.24
N GLU A 57 -8.12 -14.10 -20.14
CA GLU A 57 -8.84 -15.31 -19.70
C GLU A 57 -10.36 -15.13 -19.86
N ILE A 58 -11.00 -15.86 -20.77
CA ILE A 58 -12.42 -15.64 -21.10
C ILE A 58 -13.28 -16.70 -20.40
N LYS A 59 -13.82 -16.36 -19.24
CA LYS A 59 -14.53 -17.30 -18.34
C LYS A 59 -16.05 -17.30 -18.45
N SER A 60 -16.62 -16.52 -19.37
CA SER A 60 -18.07 -16.44 -19.56
C SER A 60 -18.44 -15.97 -20.96
N ALA A 61 -19.65 -16.34 -21.41
CA ALA A 61 -20.23 -15.91 -22.68
C ALA A 61 -20.28 -14.37 -22.78
N ALA A 62 -20.75 -13.68 -21.74
CA ALA A 62 -20.84 -12.23 -21.73
C ALA A 62 -19.46 -11.55 -21.93
N LYS A 63 -18.38 -12.09 -21.36
CA LYS A 63 -17.02 -11.56 -21.58
C LYS A 63 -16.53 -11.85 -23.00
N ASN A 64 -16.85 -13.02 -23.54
CA ASN A 64 -16.53 -13.36 -24.92
C ASN A 64 -17.23 -12.42 -25.91
N GLU A 65 -18.54 -12.23 -25.77
CA GLU A 65 -19.34 -11.34 -26.62
C GLU A 65 -18.79 -9.91 -26.63
N ALA A 66 -18.53 -9.34 -25.44
CA ALA A 66 -17.98 -7.99 -25.33
C ALA A 66 -16.57 -7.85 -25.96
N LEU A 67 -15.73 -8.88 -25.82
CA LEU A 67 -14.42 -8.92 -26.49
C LEU A 67 -14.57 -9.04 -28.01
N VAL A 68 -15.47 -9.89 -28.51
CA VAL A 68 -15.72 -10.05 -29.96
C VAL A 68 -16.25 -8.76 -30.58
N GLU A 69 -17.16 -8.04 -29.91
CA GLU A 69 -17.61 -6.72 -30.35
C GLU A 69 -16.43 -5.73 -30.44
N THR A 70 -15.56 -5.74 -29.43
CA THR A 70 -14.34 -4.91 -29.41
C THR A 70 -13.43 -5.25 -30.57
N LEU A 71 -13.10 -6.53 -30.78
CA LEU A 71 -12.26 -6.98 -31.88
C LEU A 71 -12.87 -6.66 -33.25
N SER A 72 -14.18 -6.82 -33.41
CA SER A 72 -14.91 -6.52 -34.66
C SER A 72 -14.90 -5.03 -35.01
N SER A 73 -14.84 -4.16 -33.99
CA SER A 73 -14.71 -2.70 -34.21
C SER A 73 -13.31 -2.28 -34.67
N ILE A 74 -12.29 -3.08 -34.34
CA ILE A 74 -10.88 -2.80 -34.64
C ILE A 74 -10.48 -3.45 -35.97
N PHE A 75 -10.85 -4.72 -36.15
CA PHE A 75 -10.43 -5.53 -37.27
C PHE A 75 -11.61 -5.78 -38.22
N LYS A 76 -11.39 -5.51 -39.52
CA LYS A 76 -12.40 -5.80 -40.56
C LYS A 76 -12.68 -7.28 -40.74
N ARG A 77 -11.74 -8.13 -40.32
CA ARG A 77 -11.82 -9.60 -40.34
C ARG A 77 -11.05 -10.16 -39.14
N PRO A 78 -11.43 -11.34 -38.64
CA PRO A 78 -10.69 -12.06 -37.61
C PRO A 78 -9.22 -12.25 -37.97
N ILE A 79 -8.35 -12.12 -36.97
CA ILE A 79 -6.91 -12.36 -37.06
C ILE A 79 -6.48 -13.27 -35.91
N ASN A 80 -5.34 -13.95 -36.08
CA ASN A 80 -4.82 -14.84 -35.06
C ASN A 80 -4.25 -14.05 -33.86
N LEU A 81 -4.84 -14.26 -32.69
CA LEU A 81 -4.46 -13.60 -31.44
C LEU A 81 -4.45 -14.62 -30.29
N TRP A 82 -3.33 -14.69 -29.55
CA TRP A 82 -3.19 -15.56 -28.40
C TRP A 82 -4.15 -15.19 -27.26
N LEU A 83 -4.72 -16.24 -26.65
CA LEU A 83 -5.47 -16.20 -25.40
C LEU A 83 -4.65 -16.87 -24.29
N GLY A 84 -5.07 -16.69 -23.03
CA GLY A 84 -4.31 -17.18 -21.87
C GLY A 84 -4.43 -18.67 -21.59
N ALA A 85 -5.13 -19.46 -22.41
CA ALA A 85 -5.34 -20.88 -22.17
C ALA A 85 -4.33 -21.76 -22.89
N ASN A 86 -3.94 -22.85 -22.23
CA ASN A 86 -3.14 -23.93 -22.81
C ASN A 86 -3.43 -25.27 -22.12
N ASP A 87 -2.94 -26.36 -22.72
CA ASP A 87 -2.94 -27.69 -22.15
C ASP A 87 -1.61 -28.45 -22.37
N GLU A 88 -0.49 -27.73 -22.52
CA GLU A 88 0.84 -28.26 -22.87
C GLU A 88 1.28 -29.50 -22.06
N PHE A 89 0.85 -29.61 -20.80
CA PHE A 89 1.20 -30.72 -19.92
C PHE A 89 0.20 -31.89 -19.96
N ASN A 90 -0.73 -31.89 -20.91
CA ASN A 90 -1.77 -32.90 -21.02
C ASN A 90 -1.27 -34.11 -21.81
N PRO A 91 -1.20 -35.31 -21.20
CA PRO A 91 -0.66 -36.49 -21.88
C PRO A 91 -1.65 -37.12 -22.86
N THR A 92 -2.92 -36.65 -22.92
CA THR A 92 -3.95 -37.25 -23.78
C THR A 92 -4.06 -36.56 -25.14
N GLN A 93 -4.34 -37.36 -26.16
CA GLN A 93 -4.68 -36.89 -27.50
C GLN A 93 -6.20 -36.73 -27.71
N ASP A 94 -7.02 -36.94 -26.67
CA ASP A 94 -8.49 -36.80 -26.76
C ASP A 94 -8.87 -35.33 -27.06
N PRO A 95 -9.70 -35.04 -28.07
CA PRO A 95 -10.20 -33.69 -28.32
C PRO A 95 -11.00 -33.11 -27.12
N ARG A 96 -11.49 -33.93 -26.20
CA ARG A 96 -12.20 -33.51 -24.96
C ARG A 96 -11.26 -33.22 -23.79
N ARG A 97 -9.95 -33.20 -24.01
CA ARG A 97 -8.94 -32.92 -23.00
C ARG A 97 -9.14 -31.54 -22.34
N PRO A 98 -8.88 -31.41 -21.03
CA PRO A 98 -9.04 -30.14 -20.33
C PRO A 98 -7.94 -29.13 -20.68
N PHE A 99 -8.34 -27.88 -20.88
CA PHE A 99 -7.47 -26.72 -20.96
C PHE A 99 -7.54 -25.88 -19.68
N TYR A 100 -6.47 -25.14 -19.41
CA TYR A 100 -6.33 -24.34 -18.20
C TYR A 100 -5.90 -22.92 -18.54
N TRP A 101 -6.48 -21.96 -17.82
CA TRP A 101 -6.06 -20.58 -17.89
C TRP A 101 -4.75 -20.38 -17.13
N SER A 102 -3.73 -19.87 -17.81
CA SER A 102 -2.36 -19.83 -17.29
C SER A 102 -2.15 -18.93 -16.08
N SER A 103 -2.96 -17.87 -15.92
CA SER A 103 -2.75 -16.86 -14.88
C SER A 103 -3.55 -17.16 -13.62
N SER A 104 -4.73 -17.77 -13.75
CA SER A 104 -5.55 -18.20 -12.62
C SER A 104 -5.39 -19.68 -12.25
N GLY A 105 -4.77 -20.49 -13.12
CA GLY A 105 -4.65 -21.94 -12.97
C GLY A 105 -5.98 -22.69 -13.05
N LYS A 106 -7.09 -22.01 -13.36
CA LYS A 106 -8.43 -22.59 -13.39
C LYS A 106 -8.66 -23.34 -14.69
N ARG A 107 -9.36 -24.47 -14.61
CA ARG A 107 -9.86 -25.19 -15.78
C ARG A 107 -10.82 -24.30 -16.58
N MET A 108 -10.84 -24.47 -17.90
CA MET A 108 -11.84 -23.84 -18.76
C MET A 108 -13.20 -24.54 -18.60
N ASP A 109 -14.18 -23.81 -18.06
CA ASP A 109 -15.58 -24.25 -17.97
C ASP A 109 -16.47 -23.63 -19.07
N PHE A 110 -16.03 -22.52 -19.66
CA PHE A 110 -16.64 -21.87 -20.81
C PHE A 110 -15.66 -21.92 -22.00
N THR A 111 -16.19 -22.22 -23.18
CA THR A 111 -15.43 -22.25 -24.43
C THR A 111 -16.22 -21.63 -25.57
N ASN A 112 -15.51 -21.06 -26.55
CA ASN A 112 -16.09 -20.57 -27.80
C ASN A 112 -15.33 -21.20 -28.98
N TRP A 113 -15.16 -22.52 -28.97
CA TRP A 113 -14.41 -23.25 -29.99
C TRP A 113 -15.07 -23.11 -31.37
N SER A 114 -14.26 -22.96 -32.42
CA SER A 114 -14.72 -23.10 -33.79
C SER A 114 -15.08 -24.55 -34.08
N GLU A 115 -15.90 -24.75 -35.12
CA GLU A 115 -16.24 -26.09 -35.59
C GLU A 115 -14.98 -26.92 -35.88
N GLY A 116 -14.90 -28.11 -35.29
CA GLY A 116 -13.75 -29.02 -35.42
C GLY A 116 -12.60 -28.77 -34.44
N SER A 117 -12.68 -27.72 -33.61
CA SER A 117 -11.68 -27.41 -32.58
C SER A 117 -12.16 -27.84 -31.17
N PRO A 118 -11.25 -28.23 -30.26
CA PRO A 118 -9.82 -28.34 -30.48
C PRO A 118 -9.46 -29.60 -31.30
N ALA A 119 -8.59 -29.46 -32.29
CA ALA A 119 -8.26 -30.51 -33.25
C ALA A 119 -7.03 -31.33 -32.85
N ASN A 120 -6.14 -30.75 -32.05
CA ASN A 120 -4.86 -31.33 -31.63
C ASN A 120 -4.05 -31.91 -32.81
N THR A 121 -3.94 -31.17 -33.91
CA THR A 121 -3.31 -31.64 -35.15
C THR A 121 -1.88 -32.08 -34.90
N ASN A 122 -1.51 -33.27 -35.35
CA ASN A 122 -0.21 -33.92 -35.11
C ASN A 122 0.17 -34.05 -33.62
N SER A 123 -0.81 -34.01 -32.71
CA SER A 123 -0.57 -34.00 -31.26
C SER A 123 0.35 -32.86 -30.79
N ASN A 124 0.20 -31.68 -31.37
CA ASN A 124 1.09 -30.54 -31.12
C ASN A 124 0.34 -29.20 -31.01
N GLU A 125 -0.98 -29.18 -30.88
CA GLU A 125 -1.76 -27.95 -30.74
C GLU A 125 -2.27 -27.80 -29.30
N HIS A 126 -1.53 -27.03 -28.52
CA HIS A 126 -1.72 -26.94 -27.07
C HIS A 126 -2.09 -25.56 -26.55
N CYS A 127 -2.06 -24.54 -27.40
CA CYS A 127 -2.30 -23.15 -27.00
C CYS A 127 -3.51 -22.57 -27.72
N VAL A 128 -4.32 -21.80 -26.99
CA VAL A 128 -5.61 -21.31 -27.50
C VAL A 128 -5.46 -19.92 -28.11
N HIS A 129 -6.05 -19.72 -29.30
CA HIS A 129 -6.07 -18.43 -29.98
C HIS A 129 -7.45 -18.12 -30.59
N ILE A 130 -7.71 -16.84 -30.88
CA ILE A 130 -8.79 -16.42 -31.78
C ILE A 130 -8.42 -16.87 -33.19
N CYS A 131 -9.29 -17.63 -33.86
CA CYS A 131 -9.03 -18.21 -35.17
C CYS A 131 -9.37 -17.24 -36.30
N ALA A 132 -8.37 -16.84 -37.10
CA ALA A 132 -8.57 -15.97 -38.26
C ALA A 132 -9.50 -16.56 -39.33
N LYS A 133 -9.70 -17.89 -39.34
CA LYS A 133 -10.57 -18.59 -40.29
C LYS A 133 -12.04 -18.64 -39.83
N SER A 134 -12.33 -18.44 -38.54
CA SER A 134 -13.71 -18.37 -38.05
C SER A 134 -14.22 -16.95 -38.17
N GLN A 135 -15.28 -16.74 -38.97
CA GLN A 135 -15.89 -15.42 -39.19
C GLN A 135 -16.44 -14.79 -37.90
N ASN A 136 -16.73 -15.60 -36.88
CA ASN A 136 -17.32 -15.17 -35.61
C ASN A 136 -16.30 -15.02 -34.47
N TYR A 137 -15.00 -14.92 -34.79
CA TYR A 137 -13.92 -14.80 -33.79
C TYR A 137 -13.87 -15.98 -32.80
N GLU A 138 -14.29 -17.16 -33.23
CA GLU A 138 -14.21 -18.38 -32.43
C GLU A 138 -12.77 -18.84 -32.24
N TRP A 139 -12.56 -19.71 -31.26
CA TRP A 139 -11.25 -20.11 -30.79
C TRP A 139 -10.80 -21.41 -31.45
N SER A 140 -9.50 -21.58 -31.63
CA SER A 140 -8.90 -22.87 -31.95
C SER A 140 -7.69 -23.10 -31.06
N ASP A 141 -7.30 -24.37 -30.91
CA ASP A 141 -5.95 -24.72 -30.50
C ASP A 141 -4.99 -24.56 -31.67
N LEU A 142 -3.74 -24.24 -31.35
CA LEU A 142 -2.64 -24.08 -32.28
C LEU A 142 -1.33 -24.43 -31.57
N ALA A 143 -0.31 -24.80 -32.34
CA ALA A 143 1.01 -25.06 -31.78
C ALA A 143 1.53 -23.83 -31.04
N CYS A 144 1.94 -24.02 -29.78
CA CYS A 144 2.36 -22.92 -28.91
C CYS A 144 3.57 -22.15 -29.43
N THR A 145 4.33 -22.74 -30.36
CA THR A 145 5.49 -22.16 -31.04
C THR A 145 5.15 -21.17 -32.16
N GLU A 146 3.90 -21.16 -32.63
CA GLU A 146 3.44 -20.28 -33.71
C GLU A 146 3.57 -18.80 -33.35
N GLN A 147 3.90 -17.98 -34.35
CA GLN A 147 4.20 -16.55 -34.13
C GLN A 147 2.99 -15.70 -34.54
N ILE A 148 2.14 -15.34 -33.57
CA ILE A 148 0.92 -14.57 -33.79
C ILE A 148 0.80 -13.39 -32.82
N GLY A 149 -0.24 -12.55 -32.97
CA GLY A 149 -0.46 -11.43 -32.07
C GLY A 149 -1.02 -11.88 -30.70
N LEU A 150 -1.28 -10.93 -29.81
CA LEU A 150 -1.75 -11.23 -28.45
C LEU A 150 -2.86 -10.29 -27.98
N ILE A 151 -3.61 -10.74 -26.96
CA ILE A 151 -4.55 -9.92 -26.20
C ILE A 151 -4.17 -10.02 -24.73
N CYS A 152 -3.77 -8.90 -24.13
CA CYS A 152 -3.57 -8.79 -22.69
C CYS A 152 -4.79 -8.15 -22.01
N GLU A 153 -4.99 -8.48 -20.74
CA GLU A 153 -5.93 -7.83 -19.83
C GLU A 153 -5.28 -7.51 -18.48
N GLU A 154 -5.91 -6.62 -17.72
CA GLU A 154 -5.51 -6.37 -16.33
C GLU A 154 -5.74 -7.60 -15.45
N GLN A 155 -4.83 -7.87 -14.51
CA GLN A 155 -4.90 -9.02 -13.59
C GLN A 155 -5.93 -8.77 -12.48
N PRO A 156 -7.13 -9.39 -12.50
CA PRO A 156 -8.21 -9.03 -11.56
C PRO A 156 -7.86 -9.38 -10.11
N GLN A 157 -7.16 -10.50 -9.91
CA GLN A 157 -6.70 -10.99 -8.61
C GLN A 157 -5.60 -10.11 -7.99
N TYR A 158 -4.65 -9.65 -8.81
CA TYR A 158 -3.60 -8.72 -8.36
C TYR A 158 -4.19 -7.35 -8.02
N ASN A 159 -5.11 -6.84 -8.84
CA ASN A 159 -5.77 -5.55 -8.59
C ASN A 159 -6.57 -5.57 -7.28
N THR A 160 -7.31 -6.64 -7.00
CA THR A 160 -8.08 -6.78 -5.75
C THR A 160 -7.17 -6.83 -4.52
N HIS A 161 -6.10 -7.63 -4.58
CA HIS A 161 -5.15 -7.73 -3.47
C HIS A 161 -4.42 -6.40 -3.23
N ARG A 162 -4.00 -5.73 -4.30
CA ARG A 162 -3.35 -4.41 -4.24
C ARG A 162 -4.29 -3.35 -3.65
N GLN A 163 -5.55 -3.31 -4.07
CA GLN A 163 -6.56 -2.40 -3.53
C GLN A 163 -6.79 -2.67 -2.03
N SER A 164 -6.93 -3.93 -1.63
CA SER A 164 -7.04 -4.33 -0.23
C SER A 164 -5.82 -3.89 0.59
N LEU A 165 -4.60 -4.08 0.07
CA LEU A 165 -3.38 -3.63 0.74
C LEU A 165 -3.30 -2.10 0.85
N GLN A 166 -3.71 -1.37 -0.19
CA GLN A 166 -3.77 0.09 -0.15
C GLN A 166 -4.78 0.58 0.88
N GLU A 167 -5.97 -0.02 0.95
CA GLU A 167 -6.99 0.32 1.94
C GLU A 167 -6.51 0.04 3.37
N LYS A 168 -5.88 -1.13 3.59
CA LYS A 168 -5.26 -1.47 4.88
C LYS A 168 -4.17 -0.48 5.26
N GLY A 169 -3.27 -0.16 4.32
CA GLY A 169 -2.20 0.82 4.51
C GLY A 169 -2.75 2.21 4.86
N GLN A 170 -3.80 2.65 4.20
CA GLN A 170 -4.44 3.93 4.49
C GLN A 170 -5.05 3.96 5.90
N LYS A 171 -5.71 2.89 6.33
CA LYS A 171 -6.24 2.76 7.70
C LYS A 171 -5.12 2.85 8.74
N VAL A 172 -3.99 2.17 8.51
CA VAL A 172 -2.82 2.25 9.38
C VAL A 172 -2.32 3.70 9.47
N VAL A 173 -2.12 4.37 8.34
CA VAL A 173 -1.70 5.78 8.29
C VAL A 173 -2.65 6.69 9.07
N ASP A 174 -3.96 6.50 8.92
CA ASP A 174 -4.97 7.33 9.60
C ASP A 174 -4.98 7.12 11.12
N ILE A 175 -4.85 5.88 11.58
CA ILE A 175 -4.77 5.56 13.02
C ILE A 175 -3.47 6.12 13.62
N THR A 176 -2.34 5.92 12.94
CA THR A 176 -1.05 6.44 13.37
C THR A 176 -1.06 7.97 13.44
N ARG A 177 -1.68 8.64 12.46
CA ARG A 177 -1.85 10.11 12.48
C ARG A 177 -2.69 10.57 13.68
N LYS A 178 -3.78 9.87 14.00
CA LYS A 178 -4.62 10.18 15.17
C LYS A 178 -3.86 10.04 16.49
N LEU A 179 -3.09 8.95 16.64
CA LEU A 179 -2.28 8.71 17.84
C LEU A 179 -1.25 9.83 18.07
N PHE A 180 -0.48 10.18 17.04
CA PHE A 180 0.53 11.23 17.18
C PHE A 180 -0.10 12.61 17.37
N GLY A 181 -1.27 12.87 16.76
CA GLY A 181 -2.04 14.09 16.99
C GLY A 181 -2.56 14.22 18.43
N SER A 182 -3.15 13.16 18.99
CA SER A 182 -3.61 13.17 20.39
C SER A 182 -2.43 13.29 21.36
N GLN A 183 -1.31 12.61 21.08
CA GLN A 183 -0.10 12.69 21.89
C GLN A 183 0.48 14.10 21.89
N GLN A 184 0.55 14.77 20.74
CA GLN A 184 1.04 16.14 20.68
C GLN A 184 0.17 17.10 21.50
N HIS A 185 -1.16 16.92 21.47
CA HIS A 185 -2.09 17.73 22.26
C HIS A 185 -1.92 17.51 23.76
N GLU A 186 -1.83 16.26 24.21
CA GLU A 186 -1.64 15.91 25.63
C GLU A 186 -0.25 16.31 26.16
N GLN A 187 0.80 16.17 25.34
CA GLN A 187 2.14 16.66 25.67
C GLN A 187 2.14 18.17 25.83
N LYS A 188 1.46 18.92 24.95
CA LYS A 188 1.34 20.38 25.08
C LYS A 188 0.68 20.76 26.40
N LYS A 189 -0.46 20.14 26.74
CA LYS A 189 -1.19 20.40 27.98
C LYS A 189 -0.36 20.06 29.23
N SER A 190 0.35 18.93 29.19
CA SER A 190 1.25 18.52 30.27
C SER A 190 2.44 19.47 30.42
N MET A 191 3.01 19.91 29.30
CA MET A 191 4.11 20.88 29.28
C MET A 191 3.69 22.23 29.85
N GLU A 192 2.50 22.72 29.51
CA GLU A 192 1.94 23.95 30.09
C GLU A 192 1.78 23.84 31.62
N LYS A 193 1.34 22.68 32.13
CA LYS A 193 1.26 22.41 33.57
C LYS A 193 2.65 22.41 34.22
N LEU A 194 3.63 21.75 33.61
CA LEU A 194 5.03 21.71 34.05
C LEU A 194 5.64 23.12 34.09
N THR A 195 5.49 23.92 33.02
CA THR A 195 5.99 25.30 32.97
C THR A 195 5.38 26.14 34.09
N ARG A 196 4.09 25.97 34.39
CA ARG A 196 3.43 26.66 35.50
C ARG A 196 4.01 26.25 36.86
N LEU A 197 4.24 24.95 37.11
CA LEU A 197 4.82 24.45 38.35
C LEU A 197 6.26 24.94 38.54
N ILE A 198 7.09 24.89 37.49
CA ILE A 198 8.46 25.41 37.50
C ILE A 198 8.46 26.91 37.87
N GLY A 199 7.54 27.70 37.30
CA GLY A 199 7.39 29.11 37.65
C GLY A 199 7.06 29.35 39.13
N GLN A 200 6.27 28.48 39.76
CA GLN A 200 5.98 28.55 41.19
C GLN A 200 7.20 28.22 42.05
N VAL A 201 7.97 27.20 41.68
CA VAL A 201 9.23 26.83 42.37
C VAL A 201 10.23 27.97 42.29
N VAL A 202 10.47 28.53 41.11
CA VAL A 202 11.40 29.67 40.91
C VAL A 202 10.96 30.86 41.75
N LYS A 203 9.66 31.19 41.76
CA LYS A 203 9.13 32.28 42.59
C LYS A 203 9.40 32.06 44.08
N LYS A 204 9.21 30.82 44.57
CA LYS A 204 9.47 30.47 45.97
C LYS A 204 10.96 30.51 46.30
N ASN A 205 11.84 30.06 45.41
CA ASN A 205 13.28 30.18 45.59
C ASN A 205 13.71 31.65 45.71
N ASN A 206 13.23 32.53 44.83
CA ASN A 206 13.54 33.97 44.89
C ASN A 206 12.96 34.66 46.14
N GLU A 207 11.86 34.15 46.71
CA GLU A 207 11.36 34.61 48.02
C GLU A 207 12.33 34.22 49.13
N ILE A 208 12.79 32.96 49.15
CA ILE A 208 13.76 32.46 50.14
C ILE A 208 15.07 33.25 50.07
N GLU A 209 15.63 33.45 48.87
CA GLU A 209 16.89 34.21 48.68
C GLU A 209 16.78 35.62 49.27
N ARG A 210 15.70 36.35 48.96
CA ARG A 210 15.47 37.69 49.52
C ARG A 210 15.35 37.69 51.05
N TYR A 211 14.77 36.65 51.63
CA TYR A 211 14.71 36.51 53.09
C TYR A 211 16.09 36.24 53.70
N LEU A 212 16.91 35.39 53.05
CA LEU A 212 18.28 35.10 53.50
C LEU A 212 19.16 36.35 53.46
N GLU A 213 19.12 37.13 52.37
CA GLU A 213 19.86 38.41 52.25
C GLU A 213 19.46 39.41 53.34
N LYS A 214 18.16 39.54 53.60
CA LYS A 214 17.64 40.42 54.65
C LYS A 214 18.13 40.00 56.04
N ILE A 215 18.37 38.70 56.24
CA ILE A 215 18.87 38.17 57.50
C ILE A 215 20.36 38.42 57.67
N GLU A 216 21.17 38.18 56.63
CA GLU A 216 22.60 38.53 56.64
C GLU A 216 22.81 40.01 56.98
N SER A 217 22.02 40.89 56.36
CA SER A 217 22.05 42.34 56.65
C SER A 217 21.65 42.69 58.09
N ASN A 218 20.66 42.00 58.65
CA ASN A 218 20.16 42.27 60.01
C ASN A 218 21.04 41.64 61.11
N MET A 219 21.70 40.50 60.85
CA MET A 219 22.63 39.87 61.78
C MET A 219 23.88 40.72 62.02
N ALA A 220 24.30 41.52 61.03
CA ALA A 220 25.37 42.49 61.18
C ALA A 220 25.04 43.66 62.16
N GLN A 221 23.80 43.78 62.65
CA GLN A 221 23.32 44.98 63.38
C GLN A 221 22.63 44.70 64.75
N SER A 222 22.56 43.48 65.29
CA SER A 222 21.69 43.17 66.46
C SER A 222 22.33 42.38 67.62
N ASN A 223 21.75 42.50 68.83
CA ASN A 223 22.15 41.81 70.08
C ASN A 223 21.55 40.39 70.20
N ASP A 224 22.25 39.49 70.90
CA ASP A 224 22.17 38.02 70.91
C ASP A 224 20.75 37.42 71.05
N ARG A 225 19.94 37.92 71.98
CA ARG A 225 18.58 37.39 72.25
C ARG A 225 17.56 37.64 71.13
N THR A 226 17.81 38.67 70.31
CA THR A 226 16.99 39.02 69.14
C THR A 226 17.31 38.13 67.94
N VAL A 227 18.56 37.64 67.88
CA VAL A 227 19.05 36.73 66.83
C VAL A 227 18.40 35.36 66.99
N GLU A 228 18.27 34.87 68.22
CA GLU A 228 17.73 33.53 68.51
C GLU A 228 16.23 33.39 68.18
N LEU A 229 15.41 34.39 68.52
CA LEU A 229 13.99 34.43 68.18
C LEU A 229 13.78 34.50 66.65
N ARG A 230 14.55 35.32 65.95
CA ARG A 230 14.51 35.44 64.49
C ARG A 230 15.01 34.19 63.77
N ASN A 231 16.01 33.51 64.33
CA ASN A 231 16.47 32.21 63.84
C ASN A 231 15.38 31.14 63.93
N LYS A 232 14.53 31.18 64.95
CA LYS A 232 13.42 30.23 65.10
C LYS A 232 12.29 30.49 64.09
N GLU A 233 11.91 31.74 63.88
CA GLU A 233 10.95 32.11 62.82
C GLU A 233 11.48 31.73 61.43
N LEU A 234 12.76 31.98 61.16
CA LEU A 234 13.40 31.62 59.89
C LEU A 234 13.36 30.11 59.64
N ARG A 235 13.71 29.29 60.63
CA ARG A 235 13.63 27.82 60.51
C ARG A 235 12.21 27.39 60.13
N SER A 236 11.19 27.99 60.76
CA SER A 236 9.80 27.70 60.43
C SER A 236 9.43 28.08 58.99
N TYR A 237 9.89 29.24 58.51
CA TYR A 237 9.67 29.66 57.11
C TYR A 237 10.39 28.75 56.11
N VAL A 238 11.65 28.40 56.36
CA VAL A 238 12.45 27.50 55.51
C VAL A 238 11.82 26.11 55.47
N GLU A 239 11.36 25.58 56.60
CA GLU A 239 10.66 24.29 56.67
C GLU A 239 9.35 24.30 55.87
N ALA A 240 8.55 25.38 55.97
CA ALA A 240 7.32 25.52 55.19
C ALA A 240 7.58 25.63 53.68
N ALA A 241 8.65 26.34 53.30
CA ALA A 241 9.05 26.46 51.90
C ALA A 241 9.60 25.13 51.34
N LEU A 242 10.44 24.42 52.11
CA LEU A 242 10.91 23.08 51.75
C LEU A 242 9.77 22.08 51.60
N LYS A 243 8.76 22.15 52.47
CA LYS A 243 7.54 21.32 52.33
C LYS A 243 6.83 21.60 51.01
N THR A 244 6.64 22.87 50.67
CA THR A 244 6.00 23.28 49.40
C THR A 244 6.80 22.78 48.19
N VAL A 245 8.13 22.90 48.20
CA VAL A 245 8.99 22.42 47.10
C VAL A 245 8.89 20.91 46.94
N ARG A 246 8.85 20.14 48.04
CA ARG A 246 8.65 18.68 47.98
C ARG A 246 7.29 18.30 47.40
N GLU A 247 6.23 19.01 47.78
CA GLU A 247 4.88 18.78 47.23
C GLU A 247 4.85 19.07 45.72
N LEU A 248 5.51 20.14 45.27
CA LEU A 248 5.63 20.49 43.85
C LEU A 248 6.48 19.48 43.05
N ASP A 249 7.58 18.96 43.64
CA ASP A 249 8.40 17.92 43.01
C ASP A 249 7.61 16.62 42.84
N GLN A 250 6.84 16.21 43.85
CA GLN A 250 5.96 15.06 43.75
C GLN A 250 4.90 15.25 42.65
N GLU A 251 4.26 16.41 42.58
CA GLU A 251 3.27 16.69 41.52
C GLU A 251 3.92 16.64 40.13
N MET A 252 5.17 17.09 40.00
CA MET A 252 5.91 17.05 38.75
C MET A 252 6.21 15.61 38.31
N GLN A 253 6.62 14.75 39.25
CA GLN A 253 6.84 13.32 39.00
C GLN A 253 5.53 12.62 38.60
N ASP A 254 4.42 12.92 39.28
CA ASP A 254 3.11 12.34 38.98
C ASP A 254 2.63 12.70 37.56
N VAL A 255 2.83 13.96 37.13
CA VAL A 255 2.49 14.40 35.77
C VAL A 255 3.32 13.67 34.72
N ALA A 256 4.63 13.50 34.94
CA ALA A 256 5.49 12.77 34.01
C ALA A 256 5.08 11.29 33.90
N GLN A 257 4.77 10.65 35.03
CA GLN A 257 4.34 9.27 35.07
C GLN A 257 2.98 9.05 34.40
N GLN A 258 2.02 9.96 34.62
CA GLN A 258 0.72 9.95 33.95
C GLN A 258 0.87 10.07 32.42
N MET A 259 1.77 10.94 31.94
CA MET A 259 2.05 11.09 30.52
C MET A 259 2.60 9.79 29.91
N TYR A 260 3.58 9.16 30.57
CA TYR A 260 4.17 7.91 30.08
C TYR A 260 3.16 6.77 30.05
N THR A 261 2.41 6.57 31.14
CA THR A 261 1.43 5.48 31.26
C THR A 261 0.30 5.63 30.25
N LYS A 262 -0.20 6.84 30.03
CA LYS A 262 -1.23 7.12 29.01
C LYS A 262 -0.71 6.81 27.60
N PHE A 263 0.47 7.32 27.25
CA PHE A 263 1.06 7.06 25.92
C PHE A 263 1.29 5.57 25.68
N SER A 264 1.85 4.86 26.66
CA SER A 264 2.09 3.43 26.56
C SER A 264 0.80 2.65 26.31
N LYS A 265 -0.28 3.00 27.02
CA LYS A 265 -1.61 2.40 26.81
C LYS A 265 -2.13 2.68 25.39
N ASP A 266 -2.15 3.94 24.98
CA ASP A 266 -2.69 4.35 23.67
C ASP A 266 -1.87 3.72 22.52
N PHE A 267 -0.55 3.64 22.67
CA PHE A 267 0.33 2.97 21.72
C PHE A 267 0.03 1.47 21.60
N ASN A 268 -0.11 0.77 22.74
CA ASN A 268 -0.43 -0.66 22.75
C ASN A 268 -1.80 -0.95 22.11
N ASP A 269 -2.80 -0.11 22.34
CA ASP A 269 -4.13 -0.26 21.74
C ASP A 269 -4.10 -0.02 20.21
N VAL A 270 -3.32 0.96 19.77
CA VAL A 270 -3.07 1.20 18.33
C VAL A 270 -2.31 0.03 17.70
N GLN A 271 -1.29 -0.50 18.37
CA GLN A 271 -0.54 -1.65 17.87
C GLN A 271 -1.45 -2.87 17.64
N LYS A 272 -2.30 -3.21 18.62
CA LYS A 272 -3.29 -4.29 18.48
C LYS A 272 -4.26 -4.07 17.31
N THR A 273 -4.66 -2.81 17.09
CA THR A 273 -5.54 -2.45 15.99
C THR A 273 -4.85 -2.62 14.64
N ILE A 274 -3.57 -2.24 14.53
CA ILE A 274 -2.76 -2.45 13.31
C ILE A 274 -2.59 -3.94 13.03
N GLU A 275 -2.29 -4.75 14.04
CA GLU A 275 -2.16 -6.21 13.90
C GLU A 275 -3.45 -6.85 13.36
N TYR A 276 -4.61 -6.38 13.83
CA TYR A 276 -5.92 -6.81 13.33
C TYR A 276 -6.14 -6.39 11.87
N ILE A 277 -5.88 -5.12 11.51
CA ILE A 277 -6.03 -4.62 10.13
C ILE A 277 -5.15 -5.41 9.15
N MET A 278 -3.92 -5.72 9.57
CA MET A 278 -2.96 -6.44 8.73
C MET A 278 -3.29 -7.93 8.58
N GLY A 279 -4.15 -8.49 9.43
CA GLY A 279 -4.50 -9.91 9.40
C GLY A 279 -3.43 -10.82 10.01
N ASN A 280 -2.59 -10.27 10.90
CA ASN A 280 -1.53 -11.03 11.59
C ASN A 280 -2.02 -11.80 12.82
N LYS A 281 -3.32 -11.73 13.14
CA LYS A 281 -3.95 -12.63 14.10
C LYS A 281 -4.67 -13.73 13.34
N ASN A 282 -4.16 -14.95 13.47
CA ASN A 282 -4.83 -16.17 13.04
C ASN A 282 -6.28 -16.14 13.56
N GLU A 283 -7.25 -16.33 12.66
CA GLU A 283 -8.69 -16.50 12.96
C GLU A 283 -8.99 -17.70 13.89
N GLN A 284 -7.97 -18.39 14.42
CA GLN A 284 -8.10 -19.54 15.32
C GLN A 284 -7.99 -19.22 16.82
N GLN A 285 -7.70 -17.97 17.24
CA GLN A 285 -7.56 -17.65 18.67
C GLN A 285 -8.75 -16.91 19.32
N ASP A 286 -9.75 -16.46 18.54
CA ASP A 286 -10.92 -15.76 19.09
C ASP A 286 -12.19 -16.64 19.19
N ALA A 287 -12.01 -17.95 19.42
CA ALA A 287 -13.09 -18.83 19.90
C ALA A 287 -13.24 -18.83 21.44
N ALA A 288 -12.47 -18.01 22.16
CA ALA A 288 -12.41 -18.03 23.63
C ALA A 288 -13.19 -16.89 24.34
N TRP A 289 -13.89 -16.01 23.62
CA TRP A 289 -14.70 -14.95 24.24
C TRP A 289 -16.03 -14.67 23.52
N LYS A 290 -16.83 -15.72 23.33
CA LYS A 290 -18.30 -15.63 23.26
C LYS A 290 -18.86 -16.40 24.45
#